data_AF-A0A353CSE2-F1
#
_entry.id   AF-A0A353CSE2-F1
#
_cell.length_a   1.000
_cell.length_b   1.000
_cell.length_c   1.000
_cell.angle_alpha   90.00
_cell.angle_beta   90.00
_cell.angle_gamma   90.00
#
_symmetry.space_group_name_H-M   'P 1'
#
loop_
_entity.id
_entity.type
_entity.pdbx_description
1 polymer ?
#
loop_
_entity_poly.entity_id
_entity_poly.type
_entity_poly.pdbx_seq_one_letter_code
_entity_poly.pdbx_strand_id
1 'polypeptide(L)'
;MRKISALLFAVITSISVNAGAADTLDGLLERVQGGQRSKSAMDAAAALRLAAADAPKARIMLVDALDGSRDPGYRCSVIDILGSATDDSVRRELAASALDPDAGVRICATRQLGLQKNEHAVPLLVANIDSYLGGSGNKGAYEDDFRARMSAINSIWALGEISSPKVMGELRRIFSSSDEVFKLNIAFSAGKQETSKAAPFLRDIAGSVNETEPVRSAAFEVLERLGQAGGVQSSPSAVPSAMKKADLLYTGGQTGTISDWFTDMLPIGHTGIYGGTKIEDGKILPVIYDCVPNYFKPGGTRTVGWYHYTHHFNYPLYAVKTTRTPPTDRQREAIIRTALALQGKDYGLSHTEQKGPDTFDCVGFSEYAYEQAGLNVTPDEQETGWGWPLTPAEQYDAAVNVRAPAPGVWAQQTPSGVVAPNPGIITGAFGALNSAFGSGSSVQLPDVPGIPGF
;
A
#
# COMPACT_ATOMS: atom_id res chain seq x y z
N MET A 1 41.14 -28.28 -41.54
CA MET A 1 40.92 -29.70 -41.19
C MET A 1 41.25 -29.89 -39.71
N ARG A 2 40.25 -30.37 -38.93
CA ARG A 2 40.26 -31.22 -37.70
C ARG A 2 41.55 -31.20 -36.84
N LYS A 3 41.54 -31.04 -35.49
CA LYS A 3 40.65 -31.50 -34.38
C LYS A 3 40.88 -30.52 -33.20
N ILE A 4 39.91 -29.93 -32.48
CA ILE A 4 38.89 -30.41 -31.52
C ILE A 4 39.43 -31.40 -30.46
N SER A 5 39.63 -30.90 -29.22
CA SER A 5 38.98 -31.39 -27.97
C SER A 5 39.72 -30.91 -26.70
N ALA A 6 38.93 -30.56 -25.67
CA ALA A 6 39.31 -30.38 -24.27
C ALA A 6 39.93 -29.03 -23.85
N LEU A 7 39.10 -27.97 -23.78
CA LEU A 7 39.30 -26.88 -22.82
C LEU A 7 37.94 -26.23 -22.46
N LEU A 8 37.02 -27.06 -21.97
CA LEU A 8 35.79 -26.64 -21.30
C LEU A 8 35.68 -27.52 -20.04
N PHE A 9 35.66 -26.88 -18.87
CA PHE A 9 35.60 -27.40 -17.47
C PHE A 9 36.83 -27.03 -16.61
N ALA A 10 36.99 -25.74 -16.29
CA ALA A 10 37.84 -25.31 -15.17
C ALA A 10 37.54 -23.87 -14.68
N VAL A 11 36.27 -23.42 -14.68
CA VAL A 11 35.87 -22.16 -14.00
C VAL A 11 34.57 -22.37 -13.20
N ILE A 12 34.49 -23.50 -12.49
CA ILE A 12 33.56 -23.72 -11.39
C ILE A 12 34.36 -24.48 -10.34
N THR A 13 34.95 -23.76 -9.37
CA THR A 13 35.33 -24.21 -8.01
C THR A 13 36.41 -23.29 -7.44
N SER A 14 35.99 -22.15 -6.91
CA SER A 14 36.76 -21.44 -5.87
C SER A 14 35.82 -20.65 -4.96
N ILE A 15 34.78 -21.34 -4.48
CA ILE A 15 34.28 -21.09 -3.13
C ILE A 15 35.11 -22.01 -2.25
N SER A 16 36.18 -21.48 -1.68
CA SER A 16 36.95 -22.13 -0.64
C SER A 16 36.04 -22.24 0.60
N VAL A 17 35.36 -23.37 0.73
CA VAL A 17 34.63 -23.71 1.95
C VAL A 17 35.69 -24.00 3.01
N ASN A 18 35.97 -23.02 3.87
CA ASN A 18 36.70 -23.28 5.11
C ASN A 18 35.84 -24.23 5.94
N ALA A 19 36.27 -25.49 6.04
CA ALA A 19 35.72 -26.47 6.95
C ALA A 19 36.10 -26.11 8.40
N GLY A 20 35.30 -25.25 9.03
CA GLY A 20 35.39 -24.93 10.45
C GLY A 20 33.99 -24.89 11.05
N ALA A 21 33.61 -25.99 11.73
CA ALA A 21 32.28 -26.27 12.29
C ALA A 21 31.12 -26.24 11.27
N ALA A 22 30.35 -27.32 11.18
CA ALA A 22 29.04 -27.24 10.53
C ALA A 22 28.19 -26.26 11.36
N ASP A 23 27.92 -25.08 10.82
CA ASP A 23 27.07 -24.10 11.49
C ASP A 23 25.74 -24.77 11.85
N THR A 24 25.42 -24.83 13.14
CA THR A 24 24.14 -25.34 13.62
C THR A 24 23.02 -24.37 13.23
N LEU A 25 21.78 -24.87 13.19
CA LEU A 25 20.62 -24.01 12.91
C LEU A 25 20.55 -22.85 13.92
N ASP A 26 20.81 -23.13 15.20
CA ASP A 26 20.82 -22.14 16.28
C ASP A 26 21.93 -21.09 16.06
N GLY A 27 23.15 -21.51 15.72
CA GLY A 27 24.26 -20.58 15.45
C GLY A 27 24.06 -19.74 14.17
N LEU A 28 23.25 -20.22 13.23
CA LEU A 28 22.79 -19.43 12.08
C LEU A 28 21.75 -18.38 12.51
N LEU A 29 20.76 -18.77 13.33
CA LEU A 29 19.72 -17.88 13.83
C LEU A 29 20.27 -16.78 14.74
N GLU A 30 21.22 -17.10 15.63
CA GLU A 30 21.93 -16.14 16.48
C GLU A 30 22.66 -15.07 15.66
N ARG A 31 23.29 -15.45 14.54
CA ARG A 31 23.97 -14.50 13.64
C ARG A 31 22.99 -13.56 12.94
N VAL A 32 21.79 -14.03 12.60
CA VAL A 32 20.73 -13.17 12.06
C VAL A 32 20.19 -12.24 13.14
N GLN A 33 20.00 -12.73 14.37
CA GLN A 33 19.55 -11.93 15.51
C GLN A 33 20.54 -10.82 15.87
N GLY A 34 21.84 -11.05 15.72
CA GLY A 34 22.89 -10.06 15.98
C GLY A 34 22.88 -8.84 15.05
N GLY A 35 22.07 -8.84 13.99
CA GLY A 35 21.70 -7.65 13.22
C GLY A 35 22.82 -6.93 12.45
N GLN A 36 24.04 -7.48 12.37
CA GLN A 36 25.14 -6.80 11.70
C GLN A 36 25.03 -6.97 10.18
N ARG A 37 25.23 -5.87 9.41
CA ARG A 37 25.47 -5.88 7.94
C ARG A 37 26.82 -6.52 7.56
N SER A 38 27.30 -7.45 8.37
CA SER A 38 28.51 -8.20 8.08
C SER A 38 28.20 -9.22 6.98
N LYS A 39 29.20 -9.51 6.16
CA LYS A 39 29.16 -10.61 5.20
C LYS A 39 28.68 -11.92 5.85
N SER A 40 29.02 -12.14 7.12
CA SER A 40 28.59 -13.31 7.89
C SER A 40 27.07 -13.42 8.11
N ALA A 41 26.34 -12.31 8.26
CA ALA A 41 24.88 -12.35 8.41
C ALA A 41 24.19 -12.66 7.07
N MET A 42 24.72 -12.14 5.96
CA MET A 42 24.21 -12.46 4.62
C MET A 42 24.43 -13.94 4.27
N ASP A 43 25.63 -14.46 4.57
CA ASP A 43 25.95 -15.88 4.39
C ASP A 43 25.05 -16.76 5.28
N ALA A 44 24.77 -16.34 6.52
CA ALA A 44 23.84 -17.03 7.42
C ALA A 44 22.41 -17.04 6.87
N ALA A 45 21.89 -15.91 6.38
CA ALA A 45 20.56 -15.84 5.78
C ALA A 45 20.43 -16.73 4.53
N ALA A 46 21.48 -16.82 3.70
CA ALA A 46 21.51 -17.73 2.56
C ALA A 46 21.45 -19.21 3.00
N ALA A 47 22.25 -19.58 3.99
CA ALA A 47 22.24 -20.94 4.56
C ALA A 47 20.89 -21.28 5.22
N LEU A 48 20.27 -20.33 5.93
CA LEU A 48 18.95 -20.53 6.53
C LEU A 48 17.84 -20.67 5.48
N ARG A 49 17.91 -19.99 4.32
CA ARG A 49 16.96 -20.21 3.21
C ARG A 49 17.06 -21.61 2.63
N LEU A 50 18.26 -22.17 2.56
CA LEU A 50 18.45 -23.59 2.19
C LEU A 50 17.89 -24.51 3.29
N ALA A 51 18.09 -24.18 4.56
CA ALA A 51 17.55 -24.93 5.68
C ALA A 51 16.01 -24.90 5.72
N ALA A 52 15.37 -23.78 5.38
CA ALA A 52 13.92 -23.63 5.35
C ALA A 52 13.22 -24.49 4.28
N ALA A 53 13.98 -25.06 3.32
CA ALA A 53 13.45 -26.07 2.40
C ALA A 53 13.23 -27.44 3.06
N ASP A 54 13.87 -27.69 4.22
CA ASP A 54 13.67 -28.89 5.04
C ASP A 54 12.59 -28.63 6.10
N ALA A 55 11.47 -29.35 6.03
CA ALA A 55 10.30 -29.07 6.86
C ALA A 55 10.58 -29.12 8.38
N PRO A 56 11.34 -30.10 8.93
CA PRO A 56 11.73 -30.08 10.35
C PRO A 56 12.49 -28.81 10.76
N LYS A 57 13.46 -28.36 9.96
CA LYS A 57 14.21 -27.13 10.26
C LYS A 57 13.34 -25.88 10.12
N ALA A 58 12.51 -25.82 9.09
CA ALA A 58 11.56 -24.72 8.92
C ALA A 58 10.58 -24.62 10.10
N ARG A 59 10.16 -25.74 10.68
CA ARG A 59 9.31 -25.77 11.89
C ARG A 59 10.02 -25.20 13.12
N ILE A 60 11.31 -25.48 13.29
CA ILE A 60 12.10 -24.86 14.37
C ILE A 60 12.14 -23.34 14.18
N MET A 61 12.38 -22.89 12.96
CA MET A 61 12.38 -21.45 12.63
C MET A 61 11.00 -20.80 12.83
N LEU A 62 9.92 -21.51 12.51
CA LEU A 62 8.55 -21.04 12.76
C LEU A 62 8.29 -20.76 14.25
N VAL A 63 8.83 -21.58 15.15
CA VAL A 63 8.70 -21.35 16.59
C VAL A 63 9.28 -19.98 16.97
N ASP A 64 10.47 -19.66 16.46
CA ASP A 64 11.10 -18.35 16.70
C ASP A 64 10.34 -17.18 16.04
N ALA A 65 9.80 -17.38 14.83
CA ALA A 65 9.00 -16.37 14.15
C ALA A 65 7.70 -16.03 14.90
N LEU A 66 7.07 -17.03 15.52
CA LEU A 66 5.80 -16.89 16.24
C LEU A 66 5.98 -16.56 17.74
N ASP A 67 7.21 -16.59 18.25
CA ASP A 67 7.52 -16.21 19.63
C ASP A 67 7.46 -14.69 19.81
N GLY A 68 6.37 -14.20 20.39
CA GLY A 68 6.14 -12.78 20.66
C GLY A 68 7.10 -12.16 21.69
N SER A 69 7.96 -12.94 22.35
CA SER A 69 9.02 -12.40 23.21
C SER A 69 10.28 -11.98 22.42
N ARG A 70 10.38 -12.39 21.15
CA ARG A 70 11.48 -12.02 20.27
C ARG A 70 11.30 -10.62 19.68
N ASP A 71 12.43 -10.01 19.33
CA ASP A 71 12.46 -8.72 18.64
C ASP A 71 11.68 -8.75 17.30
N PRO A 72 10.82 -7.75 17.01
CA PRO A 72 10.05 -7.70 15.76
C PRO A 72 10.89 -7.79 14.48
N GLY A 73 12.06 -7.14 14.44
CA GLY A 73 12.95 -7.16 13.28
C GLY A 73 13.56 -8.55 13.05
N TYR A 74 13.94 -9.24 14.13
CA TYR A 74 14.36 -10.64 14.07
C TYR A 74 13.24 -11.55 13.54
N ARG A 75 12.03 -11.42 14.09
CA ARG A 75 10.87 -12.22 13.66
C ARG A 75 10.56 -12.03 12.18
N CYS A 76 10.60 -10.79 11.70
CA CYS A 76 10.50 -10.49 10.27
C CYS A 76 11.60 -11.15 9.44
N SER A 77 12.84 -11.13 9.91
CA SER A 77 13.95 -11.77 9.21
C SER A 77 13.74 -13.30 9.08
N VAL A 78 13.23 -13.93 10.14
CA VAL A 78 12.91 -15.37 10.11
C VAL A 78 11.75 -15.65 9.17
N ILE A 79 10.69 -14.83 9.18
CA ILE A 79 9.55 -14.92 8.24
C ILE A 79 10.02 -14.78 6.78
N ASP A 80 10.91 -13.83 6.50
CA ASP A 80 11.51 -13.63 5.18
C ASP A 80 12.30 -14.86 4.71
N ILE A 81 12.99 -15.53 5.63
CA ILE A 81 13.70 -16.77 5.32
C ILE A 81 12.73 -17.91 5.08
N LEU A 82 11.70 -18.05 5.94
CA LEU A 82 10.61 -19.00 5.77
C LEU A 82 9.82 -18.77 4.47
N GLY A 83 10.00 -17.61 3.84
CA GLY A 83 9.61 -17.30 2.46
C GLY A 83 10.03 -18.34 1.42
N SER A 84 11.11 -19.11 1.64
CA SER A 84 11.53 -20.21 0.75
C SER A 84 10.92 -21.59 1.07
N ALA A 85 10.15 -21.71 2.15
CA ALA A 85 9.56 -22.99 2.54
C ALA A 85 8.49 -23.46 1.56
N THR A 86 8.58 -24.73 1.15
CA THR A 86 7.64 -25.35 0.19
C THR A 86 6.64 -26.30 0.84
N ASP A 87 6.93 -26.76 2.07
CA ASP A 87 6.07 -27.66 2.82
C ASP A 87 4.71 -27.02 3.17
N ASP A 88 3.61 -27.70 2.85
CA ASP A 88 2.25 -27.16 3.03
C ASP A 88 1.92 -26.89 4.50
N SER A 89 2.39 -27.74 5.40
CA SER A 89 2.11 -27.61 6.82
C SER A 89 2.87 -26.44 7.44
N VAL A 90 4.13 -26.22 7.03
CA VAL A 90 4.91 -25.02 7.37
C VAL A 90 4.23 -23.77 6.81
N ARG A 91 3.78 -23.79 5.56
CA ARG A 91 3.05 -22.66 4.95
C ARG A 91 1.75 -22.35 5.68
N ARG A 92 0.99 -23.37 6.08
CA ARG A 92 -0.22 -23.20 6.89
C ARG A 92 0.07 -22.54 8.24
N GLU A 93 1.13 -22.97 8.92
CA GLU A 93 1.54 -22.39 10.20
C GLU A 93 2.06 -20.96 10.03
N LEU A 94 2.86 -20.69 8.99
CA LEU A 94 3.36 -19.36 8.65
C LEU A 94 2.23 -18.35 8.38
N ALA A 95 1.08 -18.82 7.88
CA ALA A 95 -0.08 -17.95 7.65
C ALA A 95 -0.53 -17.23 8.93
N ALA A 96 -0.34 -17.83 10.11
CA ALA A 96 -0.67 -17.24 11.40
C ALA A 96 0.10 -15.93 11.68
N SER A 97 1.29 -15.74 11.09
CA SER A 97 2.06 -14.48 11.21
C SER A 97 1.34 -13.28 10.60
N ALA A 98 0.29 -13.47 9.79
CA ALA A 98 -0.58 -12.37 9.35
C ALA A 98 -1.32 -11.72 10.53
N LEU A 99 -1.54 -12.43 11.62
CA LEU A 99 -2.24 -11.95 12.83
C LEU A 99 -1.29 -11.54 13.95
N ASP A 100 -0.02 -11.28 13.63
CA ASP A 100 0.95 -10.86 14.62
C ASP A 100 0.46 -9.66 15.44
N PRO A 101 0.70 -9.58 16.76
CA PRO A 101 0.40 -8.37 17.52
C PRO A 101 1.20 -7.15 17.02
N ASP A 102 2.43 -7.35 16.55
CA ASP A 102 3.26 -6.27 16.03
C ASP A 102 2.91 -5.92 14.57
N ALA A 103 2.66 -4.64 14.31
CA ALA A 103 2.27 -4.18 12.98
C ALA A 103 3.38 -4.32 11.93
N GLY A 104 4.64 -4.15 12.32
CA GLY A 104 5.80 -4.36 11.45
C GLY A 104 5.91 -5.84 11.03
N VAL A 105 5.73 -6.76 11.98
CA VAL A 105 5.70 -8.20 11.71
C VAL A 105 4.54 -8.59 10.79
N ARG A 106 3.34 -8.05 11.00
CA ARG A 106 2.22 -8.27 10.06
C ARG A 106 2.54 -7.83 8.63
N ILE A 107 3.26 -6.71 8.45
CA ILE A 107 3.62 -6.18 7.13
C ILE A 107 4.57 -7.13 6.40
N CYS A 108 5.67 -7.57 7.04
CA CYS A 108 6.61 -8.50 6.41
C CYS A 108 5.99 -9.89 6.18
N ALA A 109 5.19 -10.39 7.13
CA ALA A 109 4.42 -11.63 6.97
C ALA A 109 3.49 -11.58 5.76
N THR A 110 2.65 -10.55 5.68
CA THR A 110 1.70 -10.36 4.58
C THR A 110 2.41 -10.37 3.23
N ARG A 111 3.58 -9.73 3.14
CA ARG A 111 4.40 -9.75 1.93
C ARG A 111 4.82 -11.17 1.55
N GLN A 112 5.43 -11.91 2.47
CA GLN A 112 5.88 -13.28 2.20
C GLN A 112 4.72 -14.20 1.84
N LEU A 113 3.58 -14.08 2.51
CA LEU A 113 2.38 -14.86 2.21
C LEU A 113 1.85 -14.59 0.80
N GLY A 114 1.90 -13.33 0.35
CA GLY A 114 1.60 -12.95 -1.04
C GLY A 114 2.59 -13.56 -2.03
N LEU A 115 3.90 -13.34 -1.82
CA LEU A 115 4.96 -13.84 -2.71
C LEU A 115 4.98 -15.36 -2.83
N GLN A 116 4.69 -16.07 -1.74
CA GLN A 116 4.56 -17.52 -1.71
C GLN A 116 3.24 -18.04 -2.28
N LYS A 117 2.31 -17.15 -2.63
CA LYS A 117 0.95 -17.50 -3.01
C LYS A 117 0.28 -18.44 -2.00
N ASN A 118 0.42 -18.11 -0.73
CA ASN A 118 -0.03 -18.95 0.37
C ASN A 118 -1.55 -18.83 0.57
N GLU A 119 -2.33 -19.74 -0.04
CA GLU A 119 -3.79 -19.72 0.06
C GLU A 119 -4.33 -19.87 1.48
N HIS A 120 -3.56 -20.47 2.41
CA HIS A 120 -3.97 -20.59 3.82
C HIS A 120 -4.06 -19.23 4.51
N ALA A 121 -3.39 -18.20 3.97
CA ALA A 121 -3.42 -16.84 4.49
C ALA A 121 -4.69 -16.08 4.11
N VAL A 122 -5.43 -16.47 3.06
CA VAL A 122 -6.60 -15.73 2.55
C VAL A 122 -7.58 -15.33 3.67
N PRO A 123 -8.09 -16.24 4.53
CA PRO A 123 -9.03 -15.84 5.59
C PRO A 123 -8.42 -14.89 6.62
N LEU A 124 -7.11 -14.99 6.89
CA LEU A 124 -6.41 -14.15 7.87
C LEU A 124 -6.14 -12.74 7.32
N LEU A 125 -5.75 -12.65 6.04
CA LEU A 125 -5.58 -11.38 5.33
C LEU A 125 -6.91 -10.64 5.21
N VAL A 126 -8.01 -11.36 4.93
CA VAL A 126 -9.36 -10.79 4.92
C VAL A 126 -9.75 -10.29 6.31
N ALA A 127 -9.49 -11.06 7.37
CA ALA A 127 -9.75 -10.64 8.74
C ALA A 127 -8.98 -9.36 9.13
N ASN A 128 -7.72 -9.21 8.68
CA ASN A 128 -6.96 -7.97 8.89
C ASN A 128 -7.62 -6.76 8.24
N ILE A 129 -8.12 -6.92 7.00
CA ILE A 129 -8.82 -5.86 6.28
C ILE A 129 -10.13 -5.51 6.98
N ASP A 130 -10.93 -6.52 7.34
CA ASP A 130 -12.21 -6.33 8.02
C ASP A 130 -12.03 -5.68 9.41
N SER A 131 -10.99 -6.05 10.15
CA SER A 131 -10.64 -5.43 11.43
C SER A 131 -10.36 -3.93 11.28
N TYR A 132 -9.53 -3.56 10.29
CA TYR A 132 -9.26 -2.16 10.01
C TYR A 132 -10.53 -1.42 9.55
N LEU A 133 -11.28 -1.97 8.61
CA LEU A 133 -12.51 -1.34 8.09
C LEU A 133 -13.61 -1.22 9.17
N GLY A 134 -13.69 -2.16 10.10
CA GLY A 134 -14.64 -2.16 11.23
C GLY A 134 -14.21 -1.32 12.44
N GLY A 135 -12.93 -0.95 12.55
CA GLY A 135 -12.42 -0.13 13.67
C GLY A 135 -13.04 1.27 13.73
N SER A 136 -13.17 1.80 14.96
CA SER A 136 -13.83 3.09 15.26
C SER A 136 -12.93 4.34 15.14
N GLY A 137 -11.74 4.20 14.56
CA GLY A 137 -10.79 5.32 14.35
C GLY A 137 -11.18 6.25 13.19
N ASN A 138 -10.67 7.47 13.23
CA ASN A 138 -10.74 8.40 12.11
C ASN A 138 -9.90 7.86 10.94
N LYS A 139 -10.53 7.73 9.77
CA LYS A 139 -9.91 7.20 8.53
C LYS A 139 -9.68 8.28 7.46
N GLY A 140 -9.82 9.56 7.84
CA GLY A 140 -9.73 10.72 6.96
C GLY A 140 -8.39 11.46 7.03
N ALA A 141 -8.42 12.80 7.05
CA ALA A 141 -7.22 13.65 7.06
C ALA A 141 -6.25 13.37 8.22
N TYR A 142 -6.78 12.82 9.31
CA TYR A 142 -6.07 12.45 10.51
C TYR A 142 -6.28 10.96 10.77
N GLU A 143 -5.92 10.11 9.79
CA GLU A 143 -5.84 8.65 9.97
C GLU A 143 -5.19 8.34 11.31
N ASP A 144 -5.97 7.79 12.24
CA ASP A 144 -5.54 7.58 13.63
C ASP A 144 -4.57 6.39 13.74
N ASP A 145 -4.69 5.39 12.85
CA ASP A 145 -3.84 4.19 12.85
C ASP A 145 -3.34 3.85 11.46
N PHE A 146 -2.36 4.63 11.01
CA PHE A 146 -1.76 4.44 9.70
C PHE A 146 -1.07 3.08 9.54
N ARG A 147 -0.45 2.54 10.60
CA ARG A 147 0.19 1.22 10.54
C ARG A 147 -0.86 0.13 10.32
N ALA A 148 -2.04 0.23 10.94
CA ALA A 148 -3.16 -0.67 10.65
C ALA A 148 -3.69 -0.48 9.22
N ARG A 149 -3.85 0.76 8.76
CA ARG A 149 -4.27 1.05 7.37
C ARG A 149 -3.34 0.39 6.35
N MET A 150 -2.05 0.59 6.53
CA MET A 150 -1.01 0.03 5.68
C MET A 150 -0.99 -1.50 5.73
N SER A 151 -1.14 -2.09 6.92
CA SER A 151 -1.25 -3.53 7.10
C SER A 151 -2.46 -4.09 6.32
N ALA A 152 -3.59 -3.41 6.34
CA ALA A 152 -4.78 -3.77 5.56
C ALA A 152 -4.55 -3.60 4.04
N ILE A 153 -3.92 -2.52 3.59
CA ILE A 153 -3.57 -2.32 2.17
C ILE A 153 -2.61 -3.42 1.68
N ASN A 154 -1.61 -3.78 2.48
CA ASN A 154 -0.71 -4.88 2.17
C ASN A 154 -1.45 -6.21 2.10
N SER A 155 -2.48 -6.40 2.93
CA SER A 155 -3.31 -7.60 2.89
C SER A 155 -4.09 -7.68 1.57
N ILE A 156 -4.61 -6.56 1.06
CA ILE A 156 -5.26 -6.49 -0.26
C ILE A 156 -4.27 -6.87 -1.37
N TRP A 157 -3.06 -6.30 -1.33
CA TRP A 157 -2.01 -6.62 -2.29
C TRP A 157 -1.64 -8.11 -2.26
N ALA A 158 -1.47 -8.69 -1.07
CA ALA A 158 -1.10 -10.09 -0.91
C ALA A 158 -2.21 -11.02 -1.41
N LEU A 159 -3.48 -10.69 -1.18
CA LEU A 159 -4.62 -11.37 -1.81
C LEU A 159 -4.49 -11.32 -3.34
N GLY A 160 -4.11 -10.17 -3.90
CA GLY A 160 -3.78 -10.00 -5.32
C GLY A 160 -2.70 -10.97 -5.81
N GLU A 161 -1.60 -11.12 -5.08
CA GLU A 161 -0.49 -12.02 -5.46
C GLU A 161 -0.83 -13.51 -5.35
N ILE A 162 -1.65 -13.90 -4.36
CA ILE A 162 -2.05 -15.29 -4.12
C ILE A 162 -2.77 -15.89 -5.34
N SER A 163 -3.58 -15.09 -6.04
CA SER A 163 -4.29 -15.49 -7.26
C SER A 163 -5.06 -16.83 -7.12
N SER A 164 -6.18 -16.79 -6.39
CA SER A 164 -7.00 -17.96 -6.04
C SER A 164 -8.50 -17.71 -6.31
N PRO A 165 -9.30 -18.72 -6.67
CA PRO A 165 -10.74 -18.55 -6.89
C PRO A 165 -11.49 -17.94 -5.70
N LYS A 166 -10.98 -18.13 -4.47
CA LYS A 166 -11.55 -17.57 -3.23
C LYS A 166 -11.37 -16.05 -3.13
N VAL A 167 -10.30 -15.51 -3.71
CA VAL A 167 -9.89 -14.12 -3.54
C VAL A 167 -10.87 -13.14 -4.20
N MET A 168 -11.31 -13.43 -5.43
CA MET A 168 -12.17 -12.49 -6.17
C MET A 168 -13.51 -12.20 -5.48
N GLY A 169 -14.07 -13.19 -4.77
CA GLY A 169 -15.29 -13.00 -3.97
C GLY A 169 -15.07 -11.98 -2.84
N GLU A 170 -13.95 -12.12 -2.13
CA GLU A 170 -13.57 -11.23 -1.04
C GLU A 170 -13.21 -9.83 -1.52
N LEU A 171 -12.41 -9.70 -2.59
CA LEU A 171 -12.08 -8.40 -3.19
C LEU A 171 -13.35 -7.63 -3.59
N ARG A 172 -14.34 -8.30 -4.19
CA ARG A 172 -15.63 -7.67 -4.53
C ARG A 172 -16.41 -7.22 -3.30
N ARG A 173 -16.45 -8.04 -2.25
CA ARG A 173 -17.12 -7.70 -0.98
C ARG A 173 -16.47 -6.47 -0.34
N ILE A 174 -15.15 -6.51 -0.16
CA ILE A 174 -14.37 -5.45 0.49
C ILE A 174 -14.53 -4.13 -0.28
N PHE A 175 -14.49 -4.16 -1.62
CA PHE A 175 -14.62 -2.98 -2.47
C PHE A 175 -15.86 -2.13 -2.15
N SER A 176 -17.00 -2.78 -1.89
CA SER A 176 -18.27 -2.08 -1.63
C SER A 176 -18.28 -1.23 -0.36
N SER A 177 -17.43 -1.55 0.61
CA SER A 177 -17.32 -0.89 1.92
C SER A 177 -16.07 -0.03 2.08
N SER A 178 -15.29 0.09 1.01
CA SER A 178 -13.96 0.68 1.02
C SER A 178 -13.94 2.14 0.59
N ASP A 179 -12.96 2.89 1.11
CA ASP A 179 -12.63 4.22 0.60
C ASP A 179 -11.91 4.16 -0.75
N GLU A 180 -11.67 5.33 -1.35
CA GLU A 180 -11.08 5.50 -2.67
C GLU A 180 -9.70 4.81 -2.82
N VAL A 181 -8.83 4.90 -1.79
CA VAL A 181 -7.49 4.30 -1.83
C VAL A 181 -7.58 2.78 -1.75
N PHE A 182 -8.45 2.24 -0.89
CA PHE A 182 -8.69 0.80 -0.83
C PHE A 182 -9.25 0.28 -2.15
N LYS A 183 -10.23 0.98 -2.73
CA LYS A 183 -10.82 0.63 -4.04
C LYS A 183 -9.79 0.60 -5.16
N LEU A 184 -8.87 1.56 -5.21
CA LEU A 184 -7.74 1.56 -6.16
C LEU A 184 -6.88 0.30 -6.01
N ASN A 185 -6.45 -0.02 -4.78
CA ASN A 185 -5.64 -1.21 -4.50
C ASN A 185 -6.37 -2.53 -4.81
N ILE A 186 -7.68 -2.57 -4.57
CA ILE A 186 -8.52 -3.72 -4.91
C ILE A 186 -8.61 -3.89 -6.43
N ALA A 187 -8.76 -2.80 -7.20
CA ALA A 187 -8.75 -2.87 -8.66
C ALA A 187 -7.40 -3.40 -9.20
N PHE A 188 -6.29 -2.90 -8.66
CA PHE A 188 -4.95 -3.40 -9.01
C PHE A 188 -4.80 -4.90 -8.70
N SER A 189 -5.25 -5.31 -7.51
CA SER A 189 -5.16 -6.70 -7.03
C SER A 189 -6.07 -7.65 -7.80
N ALA A 190 -7.27 -7.20 -8.18
CA ALA A 190 -8.17 -7.94 -9.05
C ALA A 190 -7.54 -8.18 -10.42
N GLY A 191 -6.76 -7.23 -10.94
CA GLY A 191 -6.00 -7.37 -12.19
C GLY A 191 -4.98 -8.52 -12.21
N LYS A 192 -4.57 -9.02 -11.03
CA LYS A 192 -3.64 -10.14 -10.87
C LYS A 192 -4.34 -11.51 -10.78
N GLN A 193 -5.67 -11.51 -10.73
CA GLN A 193 -6.48 -12.73 -10.72
C GLN A 193 -6.72 -13.22 -12.15
N GLU A 194 -7.35 -14.40 -12.30
CA GLU A 194 -7.74 -14.91 -13.61
C GLU A 194 -8.56 -13.89 -14.40
N THR A 195 -8.14 -13.57 -15.62
CA THR A 195 -8.75 -12.53 -16.48
C THR A 195 -10.26 -12.73 -16.65
N SER A 196 -10.72 -13.98 -16.78
CA SER A 196 -12.14 -14.31 -16.94
C SER A 196 -13.00 -13.94 -15.71
N LYS A 197 -12.39 -13.87 -14.53
CA LYS A 197 -13.03 -13.47 -13.26
C LYS A 197 -12.83 -11.98 -12.97
N ALA A 198 -11.64 -11.45 -13.24
CA ALA A 198 -11.29 -10.07 -13.00
C ALA A 198 -12.00 -9.10 -13.96
N ALA A 199 -12.04 -9.41 -15.26
CA ALA A 199 -12.52 -8.48 -16.27
C ALA A 199 -13.97 -8.04 -16.08
N PRO A 200 -14.96 -8.92 -15.76
CA PRO A 200 -16.32 -8.48 -15.47
C PRO A 200 -16.38 -7.48 -14.30
N PHE A 201 -15.70 -7.78 -13.19
CA PHE A 201 -15.64 -6.89 -12.02
C PHE A 201 -15.03 -5.52 -12.36
N LEU A 202 -13.91 -5.51 -13.09
CA LEU A 202 -13.25 -4.26 -13.47
C LEU A 202 -14.08 -3.45 -14.47
N ARG A 203 -14.84 -4.10 -15.37
CA ARG A 203 -15.77 -3.41 -16.27
C ARG A 203 -16.92 -2.76 -15.51
N ASP A 204 -17.46 -3.46 -14.50
CA ASP A 204 -18.49 -2.90 -13.61
C ASP A 204 -17.98 -1.61 -12.95
N ILE A 205 -16.74 -1.62 -12.44
CA ILE A 205 -16.11 -0.44 -11.83
C ILE A 205 -15.91 0.67 -12.87
N ALA A 206 -15.21 0.36 -13.96
CA ALA A 206 -14.83 1.34 -14.99
C ALA A 206 -16.06 2.07 -15.61
N GLY A 207 -17.16 1.33 -15.82
CA GLY A 207 -18.43 1.85 -16.34
C GLY A 207 -19.35 2.48 -15.30
N SER A 208 -19.07 2.38 -14.00
CA SER A 208 -19.96 2.87 -12.95
C SER A 208 -19.90 4.38 -12.81
N VAL A 209 -21.02 5.09 -12.99
CA VAL A 209 -21.14 6.52 -12.66
C VAL A 209 -21.13 6.79 -11.16
N ASN A 210 -21.34 5.75 -10.34
CA ASN A 210 -21.35 5.81 -8.88
C ASN A 210 -19.95 5.60 -8.29
N GLU A 211 -18.92 5.49 -9.13
CA GLU A 211 -17.53 5.41 -8.70
C GLU A 211 -16.78 6.69 -9.09
N THR A 212 -15.77 7.03 -8.29
CA THR A 212 -14.96 8.22 -8.52
C THR A 212 -14.07 8.05 -9.75
N GLU A 213 -13.68 9.17 -10.37
CA GLU A 213 -12.82 9.14 -11.55
C GLU A 213 -11.47 8.43 -11.34
N PRO A 214 -10.73 8.60 -10.22
CA PRO A 214 -9.52 7.83 -9.95
C PRO A 214 -9.76 6.32 -9.96
N VAL A 215 -10.77 5.82 -9.24
CA VAL A 215 -11.07 4.39 -9.13
C VAL A 215 -11.43 3.80 -10.49
N ARG A 216 -12.24 4.52 -11.27
CA ARG A 216 -12.61 4.11 -12.62
C ARG A 216 -11.41 4.08 -13.56
N SER A 217 -10.55 5.08 -13.49
CA SER A 217 -9.32 5.16 -14.30
C SER A 217 -8.36 4.02 -14.00
N ALA A 218 -8.23 3.60 -12.74
CA ALA A 218 -7.48 2.41 -12.36
C ALA A 218 -8.08 1.15 -12.99
N ALA A 219 -9.40 0.95 -12.88
CA ALA A 219 -10.05 -0.21 -13.47
C ALA A 219 -9.90 -0.25 -15.01
N PHE A 220 -10.02 0.89 -15.68
CA PHE A 220 -9.76 1.03 -17.11
C PHE A 220 -8.34 0.64 -17.49
N GLU A 221 -7.35 1.19 -16.79
CA GLU A 221 -5.93 0.91 -17.09
C GLU A 221 -5.59 -0.56 -16.83
N VAL A 222 -6.13 -1.17 -15.76
CA VAL A 222 -5.98 -2.62 -15.52
C VAL A 222 -6.62 -3.43 -16.65
N LEU A 223 -7.84 -3.09 -17.09
CA LEU A 223 -8.49 -3.75 -18.22
C LEU A 223 -7.68 -3.63 -19.51
N GLU A 224 -7.04 -2.49 -19.76
CA GLU A 224 -6.18 -2.29 -20.93
C GLU A 224 -4.96 -3.24 -20.87
N ARG A 225 -4.33 -3.38 -19.70
CA ARG A 225 -3.21 -4.33 -19.51
C ARG A 225 -3.64 -5.79 -19.66
N LEU A 226 -4.89 -6.10 -19.36
CA LEU A 226 -5.48 -7.43 -19.59
C LEU A 226 -5.92 -7.64 -21.05
N GLY A 227 -5.86 -6.62 -21.91
CA GLY A 227 -6.42 -6.68 -23.27
C GLY A 227 -7.94 -6.77 -23.29
N GLN A 228 -8.61 -6.27 -22.25
CA GLN A 228 -10.06 -6.41 -21.99
C GLN A 228 -10.81 -5.06 -21.95
N ALA A 229 -10.15 -3.95 -22.30
CA ALA A 229 -10.74 -2.60 -22.25
C ALA A 229 -11.85 -2.32 -23.28
N GLY A 230 -12.07 -3.22 -24.25
CA GLY A 230 -13.11 -3.06 -25.26
C GLY A 230 -14.52 -2.95 -24.66
N GLY A 231 -15.33 -2.04 -25.19
CA GLY A 231 -16.75 -1.90 -24.85
C GLY A 231 -17.05 -1.07 -23.60
N VAL A 232 -16.05 -0.54 -22.90
CA VAL A 232 -16.27 0.37 -21.77
C VAL A 232 -16.19 1.82 -22.27
N GLN A 233 -17.29 2.56 -22.15
CA GLN A 233 -17.33 3.99 -22.45
C GLN A 233 -17.20 4.80 -21.16
N SER A 234 -16.37 5.85 -21.18
CA SER A 234 -16.34 6.81 -20.07
C SER A 234 -17.59 7.70 -20.11
N SER A 235 -18.38 7.64 -19.04
CA SER A 235 -19.30 8.73 -18.67
C SER A 235 -18.68 9.58 -17.56
N PRO A 236 -19.09 10.84 -17.36
CA PRO A 236 -18.67 11.61 -16.18
C PRO A 236 -19.06 10.89 -14.89
N SER A 237 -18.21 10.98 -13.85
CA SER A 237 -18.60 10.46 -12.54
C SER A 237 -19.69 11.35 -11.91
N ALA A 238 -20.65 10.73 -11.24
CA ALA A 238 -21.62 11.44 -10.40
C ALA A 238 -21.13 11.62 -8.96
N VAL A 239 -19.97 11.03 -8.62
CA VAL A 239 -19.43 10.99 -7.26
C VAL A 239 -18.16 11.84 -7.20
N PRO A 240 -18.10 12.88 -6.34
CA PRO A 240 -16.88 13.64 -6.14
C PRO A 240 -15.77 12.76 -5.58
N SER A 241 -14.57 12.89 -6.13
CA SER A 241 -13.38 12.23 -5.61
C SER A 241 -12.90 12.89 -4.32
N ALA A 242 -12.36 12.09 -3.39
CA ALA A 242 -11.64 12.62 -2.23
C ALA A 242 -10.26 13.12 -2.67
N MET A 243 -9.67 12.53 -3.71
CA MET A 243 -8.47 13.00 -4.36
C MET A 243 -8.72 14.26 -5.19
N LYS A 244 -7.83 15.24 -5.05
CA LYS A 244 -7.86 16.50 -5.78
C LYS A 244 -6.56 16.68 -6.56
N LYS A 245 -6.64 17.44 -7.65
CA LYS A 245 -5.46 17.88 -8.38
C LYS A 245 -4.44 18.49 -7.43
N ALA A 246 -3.17 18.17 -7.68
CA ALA A 246 -2.01 18.50 -6.88
C ALA A 246 -1.84 17.72 -5.57
N ASP A 247 -2.74 16.80 -5.17
CA ASP A 247 -2.49 15.96 -4.01
C ASP A 247 -1.28 15.04 -4.23
N LEU A 248 -0.54 14.78 -3.15
CA LEU A 248 0.62 13.88 -3.13
C LEU A 248 0.14 12.44 -3.07
N LEU A 249 0.72 11.60 -3.90
CA LEU A 249 0.52 10.16 -3.94
C LEU A 249 1.72 9.49 -3.28
N TYR A 250 1.47 8.43 -2.51
CA TYR A 250 2.53 7.62 -1.90
C TYR A 250 2.35 6.15 -2.22
N THR A 251 3.35 5.56 -2.86
CA THR A 251 3.37 4.14 -3.23
C THR A 251 4.61 3.44 -2.67
N GLY A 252 4.58 2.12 -2.65
CA GLY A 252 5.79 1.33 -2.41
C GLY A 252 6.85 1.53 -3.49
N GLY A 253 8.10 1.23 -3.18
CA GLY A 253 9.21 1.36 -4.12
C GLY A 253 10.41 0.50 -3.74
N GLN A 254 11.39 0.44 -4.65
CA GLN A 254 12.59 -0.38 -4.48
C GLN A 254 13.61 0.23 -3.50
N THR A 255 13.62 1.55 -3.31
CA THR A 255 14.42 2.27 -2.31
C THR A 255 13.66 2.56 -1.01
N GLY A 256 12.44 2.04 -0.91
CA GLY A 256 11.71 1.79 0.34
C GLY A 256 11.32 0.31 0.38
N THR A 257 12.15 -0.57 -0.19
CA THR A 257 11.94 -1.99 0.00
C THR A 257 12.02 -2.24 1.49
N ILE A 258 11.02 -2.95 2.00
CA ILE A 258 11.00 -3.67 3.28
C ILE A 258 12.22 -4.62 3.44
N SER A 259 13.21 -4.57 2.54
CA SER A 259 14.45 -5.34 2.58
C SER A 259 15.57 -4.66 3.36
N ASP A 260 15.42 -3.40 3.80
CA ASP A 260 16.38 -2.85 4.75
C ASP A 260 15.99 -3.32 6.15
N TRP A 261 16.56 -4.46 6.53
CA TRP A 261 16.25 -5.32 7.66
C TRP A 261 16.27 -4.68 9.06
N PHE A 262 16.45 -3.36 9.18
CA PHE A 262 16.74 -2.70 10.46
C PHE A 262 16.23 -1.26 10.55
N THR A 263 15.24 -0.86 9.76
CA THR A 263 14.63 0.47 9.90
C THR A 263 13.15 0.33 10.21
N ASP A 264 12.67 1.10 11.20
CA ASP A 264 11.24 1.33 11.47
C ASP A 264 10.52 2.03 10.30
N MET A 265 11.18 2.16 9.14
CA MET A 265 10.72 2.90 7.99
C MET A 265 9.54 2.20 7.35
N LEU A 266 8.52 3.00 7.10
CA LEU A 266 7.34 2.60 6.36
C LEU A 266 7.77 2.12 4.96
N PRO A 267 7.08 1.11 4.37
CA PRO A 267 7.30 0.61 3.01
C PRO A 267 6.95 1.61 1.89
N ILE A 268 7.11 2.90 2.15
CA ILE A 268 6.82 4.01 1.26
C ILE A 268 8.13 4.37 0.57
N GLY A 269 8.20 4.06 -0.72
CA GLY A 269 9.44 4.19 -1.49
C GLY A 269 9.38 5.20 -2.61
N HIS A 270 8.22 5.82 -2.85
CA HIS A 270 8.03 6.74 -3.96
C HIS A 270 6.86 7.70 -3.73
N THR A 271 7.03 8.95 -4.16
CA THR A 271 6.02 10.01 -4.12
C THR A 271 5.79 10.58 -5.52
N GLY A 272 4.57 11.08 -5.76
CA GLY A 272 4.19 11.74 -7.02
C GLY A 272 3.05 12.73 -6.81
N ILE A 273 2.72 13.51 -7.84
CA ILE A 273 1.66 14.52 -7.80
C ILE A 273 0.50 14.07 -8.67
N TYR A 274 -0.70 14.01 -8.10
CA TYR A 274 -1.92 13.70 -8.84
C TYR A 274 -2.34 14.88 -9.72
N GLY A 275 -2.28 14.71 -11.03
CA GLY A 275 -2.71 15.70 -12.03
C GLY A 275 -4.21 15.68 -12.33
N GLY A 276 -4.94 14.68 -11.83
CA GLY A 276 -6.35 14.45 -12.12
C GLY A 276 -6.57 13.29 -13.09
N THR A 277 -7.68 13.34 -13.79
CA THR A 277 -8.09 12.41 -14.84
C THR A 277 -8.32 13.19 -16.13
N LYS A 278 -8.11 12.53 -17.27
CA LYS A 278 -8.51 13.05 -18.59
C LYS A 278 -9.30 11.99 -19.35
N ILE A 279 -10.18 12.44 -20.23
CA ILE A 279 -10.87 11.56 -21.18
C ILE A 279 -10.21 11.70 -22.55
N GLU A 280 -9.75 10.58 -23.10
CA GLU A 280 -9.10 10.51 -24.41
C GLU A 280 -9.63 9.27 -25.14
N ASP A 281 -10.16 9.45 -26.35
CA ASP A 281 -10.78 8.38 -27.14
C ASP A 281 -11.83 7.54 -26.38
N GLY A 282 -12.60 8.21 -25.52
CA GLY A 282 -13.62 7.57 -24.68
C GLY A 282 -13.06 6.77 -23.50
N LYS A 283 -11.74 6.74 -23.29
CA LYS A 283 -11.08 6.15 -22.12
C LYS A 283 -10.83 7.22 -21.06
N ILE A 284 -11.04 6.89 -19.79
CA ILE A 284 -10.62 7.74 -18.66
C ILE A 284 -9.22 7.32 -18.21
N LEU A 285 -8.28 8.24 -18.34
CA LEU A 285 -6.87 8.03 -18.05
C LEU A 285 -6.46 8.87 -16.83
N PRO A 286 -5.77 8.28 -15.85
CA PRO A 286 -5.14 9.06 -14.79
C PRO A 286 -3.99 9.90 -15.36
N VAL A 287 -3.76 11.06 -14.74
CA VAL A 287 -2.59 11.90 -14.98
C VAL A 287 -1.84 11.99 -13.67
N ILE A 288 -0.63 11.45 -13.64
CA ILE A 288 0.26 11.47 -12.48
C ILE A 288 1.60 12.04 -12.93
N TYR A 289 2.10 13.04 -12.23
CA TYR A 289 3.45 13.56 -12.43
C TYR A 289 4.38 12.90 -11.41
N ASP A 290 5.36 12.15 -11.87
CA ASP A 290 6.33 11.47 -11.01
C ASP A 290 7.76 11.70 -11.49
N CYS A 291 8.72 11.30 -10.65
CA CYS A 291 10.15 11.32 -10.98
C CYS A 291 10.78 10.01 -10.55
N VAL A 292 11.38 9.27 -11.48
CA VAL A 292 12.00 7.97 -11.20
C VAL A 292 13.39 7.88 -11.81
N PRO A 293 14.27 6.98 -11.32
CA PRO A 293 15.60 6.80 -11.89
C PRO A 293 15.62 6.62 -13.42
N ASN A 294 16.64 7.18 -14.07
CA ASN A 294 16.77 7.21 -15.54
C ASN A 294 16.83 5.84 -16.22
N TYR A 295 17.05 4.75 -15.45
CA TYR A 295 16.99 3.38 -15.95
C TYR A 295 15.55 2.87 -16.15
N PHE A 296 14.55 3.46 -15.50
CA PHE A 296 13.15 3.31 -15.89
C PHE A 296 12.90 4.02 -17.23
N LYS A 297 11.91 3.58 -18.00
CA LYS A 297 11.58 4.16 -19.31
C LYS A 297 10.09 4.52 -19.40
N PRO A 298 9.73 5.80 -19.64
CA PRO A 298 10.63 6.96 -19.59
C PRO A 298 11.15 7.17 -18.16
N GLY A 299 12.39 7.65 -18.04
CA GLY A 299 13.02 7.95 -16.74
C GLY A 299 13.10 9.46 -16.52
N GLY A 300 13.49 9.88 -15.32
CA GLY A 300 13.43 11.29 -14.93
C GLY A 300 12.00 11.70 -14.53
N THR A 301 11.76 13.00 -14.57
CA THR A 301 10.42 13.57 -14.38
C THR A 301 9.53 13.28 -15.59
N ARG A 302 8.32 12.81 -15.36
CA ARG A 302 7.45 12.29 -16.41
C ARG A 302 5.98 12.33 -16.02
N THR A 303 5.12 12.11 -17.01
CA THR A 303 3.67 12.02 -16.86
C THR A 303 3.27 10.58 -17.16
N VAL A 304 2.61 9.94 -16.20
CA VAL A 304 2.29 8.52 -16.23
C VAL A 304 0.87 8.25 -15.75
N GLY A 305 0.41 7.02 -15.99
CA GLY A 305 -0.77 6.46 -15.33
C GLY A 305 -0.45 5.58 -14.14
N TRP A 306 -1.47 4.93 -13.58
CA TRP A 306 -1.36 4.07 -12.41
C TRP A 306 -0.38 2.93 -12.62
N TYR A 307 -0.36 2.34 -13.82
CA TYR A 307 0.52 1.20 -14.12
C TYR A 307 1.97 1.56 -13.92
N HIS A 308 2.45 2.68 -14.46
CA HIS A 308 3.86 3.05 -14.33
C HIS A 308 4.18 3.61 -12.94
N TYR A 309 3.25 4.37 -12.34
CA TYR A 309 3.43 4.95 -11.01
C TYR A 309 3.56 3.85 -9.92
N THR A 310 2.74 2.80 -9.99
CA THR A 310 2.77 1.66 -9.05
C THR A 310 3.80 0.57 -9.43
N HIS A 311 4.72 0.89 -10.36
CA HIS A 311 5.68 -0.04 -10.95
C HIS A 311 5.05 -1.36 -11.42
N HIS A 312 4.08 -1.25 -12.31
CA HIS A 312 3.32 -2.32 -12.94
C HIS A 312 2.35 -3.01 -11.98
N PHE A 313 1.68 -2.23 -11.12
CA PHE A 313 0.79 -2.71 -10.06
C PHE A 313 1.49 -3.62 -9.03
N ASN A 314 2.83 -3.63 -8.99
CA ASN A 314 3.59 -4.42 -8.04
C ASN A 314 3.67 -3.77 -6.66
N TYR A 315 3.45 -2.46 -6.56
CA TYR A 315 3.40 -1.76 -5.28
C TYR A 315 2.02 -1.19 -4.98
N PRO A 316 1.55 -1.28 -3.72
CA PRO A 316 0.31 -0.64 -3.31
C PRO A 316 0.41 0.88 -3.31
N LEU A 317 -0.71 1.55 -3.56
CA LEU A 317 -0.89 2.96 -3.22
C LEU A 317 -1.23 3.04 -1.73
N TYR A 318 -0.33 3.54 -0.90
CA TYR A 318 -0.56 3.59 0.55
C TYR A 318 -1.42 4.78 0.98
N ALA A 319 -1.27 5.92 0.32
CA ALA A 319 -2.01 7.11 0.70
C ALA A 319 -2.08 8.16 -0.40
N VAL A 320 -3.01 9.09 -0.16
CA VAL A 320 -3.09 10.38 -0.83
C VAL A 320 -3.06 11.45 0.26
N LYS A 321 -2.09 12.37 0.17
CA LYS A 321 -1.85 13.40 1.19
C LYS A 321 -1.75 14.79 0.58
N THR A 322 -1.70 15.78 1.45
CA THR A 322 -1.50 17.19 1.10
C THR A 322 -0.81 17.92 2.25
N THR A 323 -0.60 19.22 2.11
CA THR A 323 -0.02 20.07 3.15
C THR A 323 -0.97 20.28 4.33
N ARG A 324 -0.43 20.55 5.53
CA ARG A 324 -1.22 20.81 6.75
C ARG A 324 -2.33 21.83 6.54
N THR A 325 -2.00 22.92 5.85
CA THR A 325 -2.98 23.85 5.29
C THR A 325 -3.31 23.39 3.87
N PRO A 326 -4.56 22.97 3.58
CA PRO A 326 -4.91 22.50 2.24
C PRO A 326 -4.63 23.57 1.18
N PRO A 327 -4.00 23.20 0.04
CA PRO A 327 -3.75 24.13 -1.06
C PRO A 327 -5.04 24.74 -1.61
N THR A 328 -5.04 26.05 -1.84
CA THR A 328 -6.10 26.76 -2.58
C THR A 328 -6.14 26.33 -4.05
N ASP A 329 -7.24 26.55 -4.75
CA ASP A 329 -7.35 26.20 -6.17
C ASP A 329 -6.24 26.86 -7.02
N ARG A 330 -5.91 28.12 -6.73
CA ARG A 330 -4.81 28.84 -7.40
C ARG A 330 -3.46 28.15 -7.15
N GLN A 331 -3.21 27.70 -5.92
CA GLN A 331 -1.98 26.98 -5.58
C GLN A 331 -1.94 25.61 -6.26
N ARG A 332 -3.05 24.88 -6.30
CA ARG A 332 -3.15 23.59 -7.02
C ARG A 332 -2.80 23.76 -8.49
N GLU A 333 -3.37 24.77 -9.15
CA GLU A 333 -3.05 25.08 -10.55
C GLU A 333 -1.59 25.56 -10.74
N ALA A 334 -0.98 26.21 -9.73
CA ALA A 334 0.44 26.55 -9.77
C ALA A 334 1.32 25.29 -9.67
N ILE A 335 1.03 24.38 -8.73
CA ILE A 335 1.73 23.11 -8.55
C ILE A 335 1.69 22.30 -9.84
N ILE A 336 0.50 22.11 -10.44
CA ILE A 336 0.35 21.32 -11.68
C ILE A 336 1.13 21.95 -12.84
N ARG A 337 1.06 23.28 -12.98
CA ARG A 337 1.80 24.00 -14.02
C ARG A 337 3.32 23.82 -13.85
N THR A 338 3.81 23.91 -12.63
CA THR A 338 5.23 23.68 -12.32
C THR A 338 5.63 22.25 -12.62
N ALA A 339 4.87 21.26 -12.13
CA ALA A 339 5.13 19.84 -12.40
C ALA A 339 5.16 19.53 -13.91
N LEU A 340 4.29 20.16 -14.69
CA LEU A 340 4.27 20.04 -16.16
C LEU A 340 5.46 20.73 -16.84
N ALA A 341 5.90 21.88 -16.32
CA ALA A 341 7.07 22.58 -16.85
C ALA A 341 8.38 21.84 -16.59
N LEU A 342 8.41 20.99 -15.56
CA LEU A 342 9.57 20.20 -15.18
C LEU A 342 9.68 18.87 -15.92
N GLN A 343 8.76 18.50 -16.81
CA GLN A 343 8.76 17.20 -17.48
C GLN A 343 10.01 16.97 -18.34
N GLY A 344 10.57 15.77 -18.29
CA GLY A 344 11.77 15.38 -19.05
C GLY A 344 13.10 15.79 -18.41
N LYS A 345 13.08 16.37 -17.21
CA LYS A 345 14.27 16.62 -16.37
C LYS A 345 14.83 15.32 -15.81
N ASP A 346 16.15 15.27 -15.67
CA ASP A 346 16.88 14.08 -15.24
C ASP A 346 16.63 13.72 -13.77
N TYR A 347 16.71 12.42 -13.48
CA TYR A 347 16.72 11.94 -12.11
C TYR A 347 18.11 12.13 -11.48
N GLY A 348 18.17 12.85 -10.36
CA GLY A 348 19.37 13.08 -9.56
C GLY A 348 19.42 12.19 -8.32
N LEU A 349 20.47 11.38 -8.20
CA LEU A 349 20.83 10.71 -6.93
C LEU A 349 21.70 11.61 -6.04
N SER A 350 22.24 12.71 -6.59
CA SER A 350 23.13 13.61 -5.86
C SER A 350 22.35 14.55 -4.96
N HIS A 351 22.53 14.30 -3.67
CA HIS A 351 21.90 14.96 -2.53
C HIS A 351 22.00 16.50 -2.51
N THR A 352 22.97 17.09 -3.20
CA THR A 352 23.20 18.55 -3.24
C THR A 352 22.30 19.33 -4.20
N GLU A 353 21.61 18.65 -5.13
CA GLU A 353 20.86 19.30 -6.22
C GLU A 353 19.38 18.92 -6.27
N GLN A 354 18.89 18.11 -5.34
CA GLN A 354 17.59 17.41 -5.45
C GLN A 354 16.34 18.31 -5.46
N LYS A 355 16.45 19.57 -5.00
CA LYS A 355 15.38 20.59 -5.09
C LYS A 355 15.63 21.60 -6.22
N GLY A 356 16.62 21.38 -7.09
CA GLY A 356 17.04 22.31 -8.13
C GLY A 356 16.29 22.11 -9.44
N PRO A 357 16.14 23.13 -10.30
CA PRO A 357 15.24 23.08 -11.45
C PRO A 357 15.67 22.09 -12.57
N ASP A 358 16.84 21.48 -12.44
CA ASP A 358 17.48 20.71 -13.51
C ASP A 358 17.58 19.21 -13.22
N THR A 359 17.71 18.81 -11.95
CA THR A 359 17.80 17.41 -11.52
C THR A 359 16.96 17.19 -10.27
N PHE A 360 16.22 16.09 -10.22
CA PHE A 360 15.31 15.81 -9.11
C PHE A 360 15.40 14.35 -8.66
N ASP A 361 15.20 14.08 -7.38
CA ASP A 361 14.66 12.78 -6.97
C ASP A 361 13.13 12.86 -6.86
N CYS A 362 12.48 11.76 -6.45
CA CYS A 362 11.03 11.75 -6.32
C CYS A 362 10.49 12.75 -5.29
N VAL A 363 11.19 12.96 -4.17
CA VAL A 363 10.76 13.85 -3.08
C VAL A 363 10.99 15.29 -3.48
N GLY A 364 12.21 15.65 -3.87
CA GLY A 364 12.58 17.00 -4.29
C GLY A 364 11.79 17.51 -5.50
N PHE A 365 11.41 16.63 -6.44
CA PHE A 365 10.47 16.99 -7.51
C PHE A 365 9.14 17.51 -6.96
N SER A 366 8.55 16.76 -6.03
CA SER A 366 7.26 17.11 -5.45
C SER A 366 7.34 18.34 -4.54
N GLU A 367 8.39 18.47 -3.73
CA GLU A 367 8.61 19.61 -2.86
C GLU A 367 8.82 20.89 -3.66
N TYR A 368 9.68 20.86 -4.69
CA TYR A 368 9.90 22.02 -5.52
C TYR A 368 8.60 22.53 -6.16
N ALA A 369 7.76 21.63 -6.68
CA ALA A 369 6.48 22.03 -7.27
C ALA A 369 5.54 22.72 -6.25
N TYR A 370 5.56 22.28 -5.00
CA TYR A 370 4.81 22.88 -3.89
C TYR A 370 5.41 24.21 -3.41
N GLU A 371 6.73 24.29 -3.27
CA GLU A 371 7.46 25.49 -2.88
C GLU A 371 7.25 26.64 -3.87
N GLN A 372 7.22 26.34 -5.18
CA GLN A 372 6.88 27.33 -6.22
C GLN A 372 5.43 27.86 -6.10
N ALA A 373 4.56 27.16 -5.38
CA ALA A 373 3.21 27.61 -5.05
C ALA A 373 3.11 28.27 -3.66
N GLY A 374 4.25 28.52 -3.01
CA GLY A 374 4.34 29.11 -1.67
C GLY A 374 3.86 28.17 -0.56
N LEU A 375 4.02 26.87 -0.75
CA LEU A 375 3.64 25.84 0.20
C LEU A 375 4.87 25.04 0.63
N ASN A 376 4.92 24.70 1.91
CA ASN A 376 5.95 23.82 2.43
C ASN A 376 5.31 22.47 2.83
N VAL A 377 5.70 21.40 2.14
CA VAL A 377 5.22 20.02 2.42
C VAL A 377 5.91 19.47 3.64
N THR A 378 7.22 19.73 3.78
CA THR A 378 8.05 19.16 4.83
C THR A 378 8.75 20.28 5.60
N PRO A 379 8.55 20.43 6.92
CA PRO A 379 9.20 21.49 7.67
C PRO A 379 10.73 21.49 7.50
N ASP A 380 11.31 22.68 7.31
CA ASP A 380 12.76 22.86 7.11
C ASP A 380 13.62 22.26 8.24
N GLU A 381 13.04 22.09 9.44
CA GLU A 381 13.70 21.44 10.60
C GLU A 381 13.89 19.92 10.43
N GLN A 382 13.12 19.29 9.54
CA GLN A 382 13.27 17.88 9.18
C GLN A 382 14.29 17.69 8.06
N GLU A 383 14.54 18.75 7.28
CA GLU A 383 15.71 18.80 6.42
C GLU A 383 16.92 18.99 7.31
N THR A 384 17.71 17.93 7.49
CA THR A 384 18.84 17.94 8.41
C THR A 384 19.90 19.02 8.11
N GLY A 385 19.76 19.81 7.03
CA GLY A 385 20.67 20.90 6.65
C GLY A 385 22.00 20.41 6.09
N TRP A 386 22.26 19.10 6.15
CA TRP A 386 23.43 18.42 5.61
C TRP A 386 23.23 17.98 4.15
N GLY A 387 22.12 18.40 3.54
CA GLY A 387 21.77 18.09 2.16
C GLY A 387 21.24 16.67 1.95
N TRP A 388 20.94 15.89 2.99
CA TRP A 388 20.29 14.58 2.79
C TRP A 388 18.82 14.78 2.38
N PRO A 389 18.35 14.17 1.29
CA PRO A 389 16.95 14.20 0.93
C PRO A 389 16.15 13.54 2.03
N LEU A 390 15.01 14.14 2.30
CA LEU A 390 13.94 13.43 2.97
C LEU A 390 13.59 12.20 2.15
N THR A 391 13.52 11.07 2.83
CA THR A 391 12.94 9.86 2.26
C THR A 391 11.45 10.09 1.99
N PRO A 392 10.85 9.35 1.04
CA PRO A 392 9.40 9.38 0.87
C PRO A 392 8.63 9.10 2.15
N ALA A 393 9.19 8.30 3.07
CA ALA A 393 8.59 8.04 4.39
C ALA A 393 8.63 9.27 5.31
N GLU A 394 9.73 10.03 5.34
CA GLU A 394 9.82 11.26 6.13
C GLU A 394 8.90 12.36 5.58
N GLN A 395 8.88 12.56 4.25
CA GLN A 395 7.91 13.48 3.63
C GLN A 395 6.47 13.03 3.91
N TYR A 396 6.24 11.72 3.87
CA TYR A 396 4.95 11.15 4.22
C TYR A 396 4.54 11.52 5.65
N ASP A 397 5.43 11.38 6.64
CA ASP A 397 5.13 11.71 8.03
C ASP A 397 4.86 13.21 8.26
N ALA A 398 5.49 14.08 7.45
CA ALA A 398 5.25 15.51 7.48
C ALA A 398 3.89 15.93 6.87
N ALA A 399 3.47 15.22 5.81
CA ALA A 399 2.23 15.49 5.09
C ALA A 399 0.99 14.94 5.82
N VAL A 400 -0.16 15.60 5.63
CA VAL A 400 -1.44 15.19 6.23
C VAL A 400 -2.33 14.49 5.21
N ASN A 401 -3.13 13.52 5.63
CA ASN A 401 -4.04 12.86 4.71
C ASN A 401 -5.03 13.88 4.13
N VAL A 402 -5.47 13.65 2.89
CA VAL A 402 -6.56 14.44 2.35
C VAL A 402 -7.81 14.14 3.18
N ARG A 403 -8.61 15.17 3.47
CA ARG A 403 -9.87 14.96 4.19
C ARG A 403 -10.77 14.10 3.32
N ALA A 404 -10.82 12.80 3.60
CA ALA A 404 -11.94 11.99 3.17
C ALA A 404 -13.18 12.73 3.68
N PRO A 405 -14.18 13.01 2.81
CA PRO A 405 -15.51 13.27 3.33
C PRO A 405 -15.78 12.16 4.34
N ALA A 406 -16.26 12.51 5.55
CA ALA A 406 -16.79 11.47 6.43
C ALA A 406 -17.71 10.59 5.55
N PRO A 407 -17.75 9.25 5.75
CA PRO A 407 -18.80 8.42 5.16
C PRO A 407 -20.14 8.84 5.77
N GLY A 408 -20.56 10.06 5.47
CA GLY A 408 -21.81 10.67 5.83
C GLY A 408 -22.73 10.31 4.70
N VAL A 409 -23.65 9.39 5.00
CA VAL A 409 -25.02 9.50 4.53
C VAL A 409 -25.08 9.98 3.09
N TRP A 410 -24.74 9.10 2.14
CA TRP A 410 -25.37 9.23 0.83
C TRP A 410 -26.86 9.06 1.12
N ALA A 411 -27.55 10.18 1.36
CA ALA A 411 -28.99 10.20 1.29
C ALA A 411 -29.29 9.61 -0.08
N GLN A 412 -29.81 8.38 -0.12
CA GLN A 412 -30.53 7.91 -1.28
C GLN A 412 -31.56 9.00 -1.54
N GLN A 413 -31.30 9.86 -2.52
CA GLN A 413 -32.35 10.67 -3.10
C GLN A 413 -33.27 9.66 -3.74
N THR A 414 -34.27 9.22 -2.98
CA THR A 414 -35.44 8.61 -3.58
C THR A 414 -36.05 9.65 -4.50
N PRO A 415 -36.63 9.26 -5.65
CA PRO A 415 -37.23 10.19 -6.62
C PRO A 415 -38.28 11.15 -6.02
N SER A 416 -38.73 10.89 -4.79
CA SER A 416 -39.75 11.63 -4.04
C SER A 416 -39.20 12.68 -3.06
N GLY A 417 -37.88 12.87 -2.94
CA GLY A 417 -37.30 14.00 -2.17
C GLY A 417 -37.48 13.94 -0.65
N VAL A 418 -37.88 12.78 -0.08
CA VAL A 418 -38.00 12.61 1.37
C VAL A 418 -36.72 12.00 1.92
N VAL A 419 -36.02 12.74 2.77
CA VAL A 419 -34.86 12.27 3.54
C VAL A 419 -35.38 11.44 4.71
N ALA A 420 -35.30 10.11 4.62
CA ALA A 420 -35.52 9.24 5.78
C ALA A 420 -34.23 9.20 6.63
N PRO A 421 -34.30 9.38 7.97
CA PRO A 421 -33.14 9.26 8.83
C PRO A 421 -32.63 7.80 8.85
N ASN A 422 -31.31 7.64 8.78
CA ASN A 422 -30.64 6.35 8.85
C ASN A 422 -30.80 5.75 10.26
N PRO A 423 -31.36 4.52 10.41
CA PRO A 423 -31.55 3.89 11.72
C PRO A 423 -30.24 3.63 12.48
N GLY A 424 -29.08 3.58 11.79
CA GLY A 424 -27.77 3.41 12.41
C GLY A 424 -27.29 4.58 13.27
N ILE A 425 -27.79 5.80 13.01
CA ILE A 425 -27.45 6.99 13.83
C ILE A 425 -28.19 6.94 15.17
N ILE A 426 -29.42 6.41 15.17
CA ILE A 426 -30.24 6.28 16.38
C ILE A 426 -29.62 5.19 17.26
N THR A 427 -29.27 4.02 16.73
CA THR A 427 -28.72 2.94 17.56
C THR A 427 -27.33 3.25 18.13
N GLY A 428 -26.46 3.95 17.39
CA GLY A 428 -25.14 4.35 17.87
C GLY A 428 -25.18 5.42 18.97
N ALA A 429 -26.07 6.41 18.84
CA ALA A 429 -26.25 7.45 19.86
C ALA A 429 -26.84 6.90 21.16
N PHE A 430 -27.79 5.95 21.09
CA PHE A 430 -28.35 5.29 22.27
C PHE A 430 -27.35 4.32 22.95
N GLY A 431 -26.48 3.67 22.18
CA GLY A 431 -25.39 2.85 22.72
C GLY A 431 -24.35 3.66 23.51
N ALA A 432 -23.96 4.82 22.99
CA ALA A 432 -23.02 5.74 23.66
C ALA A 432 -23.63 6.44 24.89
N LEU A 433 -24.95 6.66 24.90
CA LEU A 433 -25.67 7.16 26.08
C LEU A 433 -25.78 6.10 27.18
N ASN A 434 -26.03 4.84 26.84
CA ASN A 434 -26.09 3.75 27.82
C ASN A 434 -24.73 3.44 28.48
N SER A 435 -23.62 3.61 27.76
CA SER A 435 -22.28 3.47 28.34
C SER A 435 -21.87 4.66 29.22
N ALA A 436 -22.37 5.87 28.91
CA ALA A 436 -22.08 7.07 29.70
C ALA A 436 -22.87 7.16 31.02
N PHE A 437 -24.05 6.53 31.12
CA PHE A 437 -24.95 6.67 32.28
C PHE A 437 -25.11 5.43 33.16
N GLY A 438 -24.46 4.32 32.84
CA GLY A 438 -24.43 3.14 33.71
C GLY A 438 -25.76 2.39 33.78
N SER A 439 -25.70 1.08 33.60
CA SER A 439 -26.83 0.18 33.79
C SER A 439 -27.27 0.17 35.26
N GLY A 440 -28.26 0.98 35.65
CA GLY A 440 -28.73 0.95 37.04
C GLY A 440 -29.77 1.95 37.52
N SER A 441 -30.32 2.85 36.69
CA SER A 441 -31.35 3.78 37.18
C SER A 441 -32.40 4.05 36.10
N SER A 442 -33.64 3.62 36.34
CA SER A 442 -34.79 3.96 35.50
C SER A 442 -35.03 5.46 35.59
N VAL A 443 -34.71 6.20 34.52
CA VAL A 443 -35.08 7.60 34.38
C VAL A 443 -36.59 7.66 34.16
N GLN A 444 -37.31 8.18 35.14
CA GLN A 444 -38.74 8.46 35.04
C GLN A 444 -38.91 9.77 34.27
N LEU A 445 -39.41 9.68 33.04
CA LEU A 445 -39.67 10.86 32.21
C LEU A 445 -40.88 11.64 32.78
N PRO A 446 -40.86 12.98 32.73
CA PRO A 446 -41.99 13.79 33.17
C PRO A 446 -43.21 13.57 32.24
N ASP A 447 -44.39 13.47 32.84
CA ASP A 447 -45.66 13.32 32.12
C ASP A 447 -45.88 14.47 31.14
N VAL A 448 -46.02 14.12 29.86
CA VAL A 448 -46.42 15.06 28.80
C VAL A 448 -47.95 15.10 28.76
N PRO A 449 -48.60 16.28 28.88
CA PRO A 449 -50.04 16.38 28.74
C PRO A 449 -50.47 16.00 27.33
N GLY A 450 -51.47 15.11 27.23
CA GLY A 450 -52.01 14.66 25.94
C GLY A 450 -52.58 15.81 25.11
N ILE A 451 -52.16 15.89 23.85
CA ILE A 451 -52.77 16.75 22.84
C ILE A 451 -54.04 16.05 22.35
N PRO A 452 -55.25 16.65 22.47
CA PRO A 452 -56.47 16.05 21.95
C PRO A 452 -56.53 16.22 20.43
N GLY A 453 -56.71 15.10 19.73
CA GLY A 453 -57.22 15.05 18.36
C GLY A 453 -56.20 15.28 17.26
N PHE A 454 -55.46 14.22 16.91
CA PHE A 454 -55.13 13.85 15.53
C PHE A 454 -54.96 12.33 15.47
#